data_AF-A0A436V8N6-F1
#
_entry.id   AF-A0A436V8N6-F1
#
_cell.length_a   1.000
_cell.length_b   1.000
_cell.length_c   1.000
_cell.angle_alpha   90.00
_cell.angle_beta   90.00
_cell.angle_gamma   90.00
#
_symmetry.space_group_name_H-M   'P 1'
#
loop_
_entity.id
_entity.type
_entity.pdbx_description
1 polymer ?
#
loop_
_entity_poly.entity_id
_entity_poly.type
_entity_poly.pdbx_seq_one_letter_code
_entity_poly.pdbx_strand_id
1 'polypeptide(L)'
;AERFGWSQKWKGWGQKQDGRYRRGVGMSILTHASGAGGFLLEHSSAVMKVLSDGTLNLIVSPCEMGQGILGALAQVGAESSGLRYEQVRVTTGDTDVTMFDIGSHASRSMLVIGNAVAAAGTKIKDQIKALAVAKFELRQVAATADEIDVREGRVFLIDSPKTGFDVREIAYDAIYNFGAEGGQLVATGSYLSTSHHPNHQAAFAEVEVDTETGQVTVAKYVVAHDIGRAINPLLVEAQLEGSAVQGIGFALTEDFVIDPVTG
;
A
#
# COMPACT_ATOMS: atom_id res chain seq x y z
N ALA A 1 -16.33 -18.60 -6.24
CA ALA A 1 -17.39 -19.49 -6.77
C ALA A 1 -18.53 -19.74 -5.76
N GLU A 2 -18.25 -20.28 -4.57
CA GLU A 2 -19.28 -20.62 -3.56
C GLU A 2 -20.12 -19.42 -3.12
N ARG A 3 -19.47 -18.29 -2.77
CA ARG A 3 -20.15 -17.04 -2.40
C ARG A 3 -21.12 -16.51 -3.46
N PHE A 4 -20.81 -16.76 -4.74
CA PHE A 4 -21.69 -16.39 -5.85
C PHE A 4 -22.87 -17.36 -6.01
N GLY A 5 -22.68 -18.63 -5.63
CA GLY A 5 -23.60 -19.74 -5.90
C GLY A 5 -23.39 -20.37 -7.29
N TRP A 6 -22.17 -20.32 -7.81
CA TRP A 6 -21.87 -20.65 -9.21
C TRP A 6 -22.40 -22.02 -9.63
N SER A 7 -22.14 -23.07 -8.84
CA SER A 7 -22.55 -24.44 -9.15
C SER A 7 -24.05 -24.64 -9.26
N GLN A 8 -24.87 -23.79 -8.63
CA GLN A 8 -26.32 -23.83 -8.76
C GLN A 8 -26.81 -23.00 -9.95
N LYS A 9 -26.27 -21.78 -10.10
CA LYS A 9 -26.71 -20.84 -11.14
C LYS A 9 -26.26 -21.22 -12.55
N TRP A 10 -25.14 -21.94 -12.68
CA TRP A 10 -24.65 -22.44 -13.95
C TRP A 10 -25.44 -23.64 -14.47
N LYS A 11 -26.27 -24.29 -13.63
CA LYS A 11 -27.08 -25.44 -14.06
C LYS A 11 -28.10 -24.99 -15.11
N GLY A 12 -28.04 -25.60 -16.30
CA GLY A 12 -28.91 -25.25 -17.42
C GLY A 12 -28.32 -24.23 -18.40
N TRP A 13 -27.02 -23.90 -18.30
CA TRP A 13 -26.34 -23.08 -19.32
C TRP A 13 -26.50 -23.70 -20.72
N GLY A 14 -26.84 -22.88 -21.70
CA GLY A 14 -27.16 -23.30 -23.08
C GLY A 14 -28.61 -23.77 -23.31
N GLN A 15 -29.44 -23.86 -22.27
CA GLN A 15 -30.88 -24.09 -22.43
C GLN A 15 -31.56 -22.81 -22.93
N LYS A 16 -32.54 -22.96 -23.84
CA LYS A 16 -33.32 -21.83 -24.33
C LYS A 16 -34.14 -21.25 -23.18
N GLN A 17 -34.03 -19.94 -22.99
CA GLN A 17 -34.88 -19.17 -22.08
C GLN A 17 -35.98 -18.49 -22.88
N ASP A 18 -37.22 -18.67 -22.46
CA ASP A 18 -38.39 -17.99 -23.00
C ASP A 18 -38.77 -16.79 -22.10
N GLY A 19 -39.55 -15.85 -22.65
CA GLY A 19 -39.94 -14.62 -21.95
C GLY A 19 -39.06 -13.41 -22.25
N ARG A 20 -39.55 -12.23 -21.83
CA ARG A 20 -38.94 -10.91 -22.07
C ARG A 20 -37.64 -10.70 -21.29
N TYR A 21 -37.59 -11.12 -20.04
CA TYR A 21 -36.39 -10.99 -19.20
C TYR A 21 -35.62 -12.30 -19.20
N ARG A 22 -34.34 -12.25 -19.58
CA ARG A 22 -33.44 -13.41 -19.64
C ARG A 22 -32.26 -13.25 -18.72
N ARG A 23 -31.83 -14.33 -18.09
CA ARG A 23 -30.70 -14.29 -17.14
C ARG A 23 -29.43 -14.88 -17.72
N GLY A 24 -28.34 -14.18 -17.49
CA GLY A 24 -26.99 -14.62 -17.84
C GLY A 24 -26.12 -14.73 -16.61
N VAL A 25 -25.21 -15.70 -16.61
CA VAL A 25 -24.13 -15.78 -15.63
C VAL A 25 -22.80 -15.89 -16.36
N GLY A 26 -21.80 -15.19 -15.86
CA GLY A 26 -20.45 -15.17 -16.42
C GLY A 26 -19.39 -15.26 -15.33
N MET A 27 -18.22 -15.75 -15.70
CA MET A 27 -17.03 -15.75 -14.85
C MET A 27 -15.82 -15.28 -15.64
N SER A 28 -14.89 -14.64 -14.94
CA SER A 28 -13.57 -14.30 -15.46
C SER A 28 -12.50 -14.60 -14.41
N ILE A 29 -11.32 -14.97 -14.90
CA ILE A 29 -10.11 -15.16 -14.10
C ILE A 29 -9.02 -14.32 -14.77
N LEU A 30 -8.29 -13.55 -13.97
CA LEU A 30 -7.26 -12.64 -14.44
C LEU A 30 -6.01 -12.81 -13.58
N THR A 31 -4.84 -12.70 -14.21
CA THR A 31 -3.59 -12.36 -13.56
C THR A 31 -3.18 -10.98 -14.04
N HIS A 32 -3.02 -10.04 -13.11
CA HIS A 32 -2.47 -8.72 -13.37
C HIS A 32 -1.02 -8.66 -12.90
N ALA A 33 -0.20 -7.90 -13.62
CA ALA A 33 1.20 -7.68 -13.30
C ALA A 33 1.33 -6.26 -12.72
N SER A 34 1.50 -6.16 -11.41
CA SER A 34 1.71 -4.88 -10.73
C SER A 34 3.14 -4.38 -10.93
N GLY A 35 3.28 -3.09 -11.24
CA GLY A 35 4.54 -2.47 -11.68
C GLY A 35 4.78 -2.62 -13.17
N ALA A 36 5.89 -2.07 -13.67
CA ALA A 36 6.37 -2.25 -15.03
C ALA A 36 7.87 -2.65 -15.09
N GLY A 37 8.38 -3.29 -14.03
CA GLY A 37 9.78 -3.74 -13.91
C GLY A 37 10.28 -4.56 -15.10
N GLY A 38 11.34 -4.11 -15.75
CA GLY A 38 11.88 -4.72 -16.96
C GLY A 38 11.38 -4.11 -18.28
N PHE A 39 10.35 -3.26 -18.25
CA PHE A 39 9.89 -2.47 -19.40
C PHE A 39 10.02 -0.95 -19.17
N LEU A 40 9.86 -0.48 -17.93
CA LEU A 40 10.01 0.92 -17.55
C LEU A 40 11.01 1.07 -16.39
N LEU A 41 11.38 2.32 -16.11
CA LEU A 41 12.24 2.70 -14.99
C LEU A 41 11.54 2.48 -13.64
N GLU A 42 11.67 1.28 -13.07
CA GLU A 42 10.83 0.86 -11.94
C GLU A 42 11.49 1.06 -10.56
N HIS A 43 11.95 2.28 -10.27
CA HIS A 43 12.55 2.60 -8.96
C HIS A 43 11.91 3.81 -8.29
N SER A 44 12.04 3.84 -6.96
CA SER A 44 11.61 4.94 -6.10
C SER A 44 12.52 5.07 -4.89
N SER A 45 12.50 6.24 -4.26
CA SER A 45 13.24 6.52 -3.03
C SER A 45 12.36 7.19 -2.00
N ALA A 46 12.73 7.02 -0.73
CA ALA A 46 12.09 7.65 0.42
C ALA A 46 13.16 8.19 1.36
N VAL A 47 12.90 9.35 1.95
CA VAL A 47 13.71 9.90 3.04
C VAL A 47 12.87 9.95 4.30
N MET A 48 13.46 9.53 5.41
CA MET A 48 12.86 9.60 6.73
C MET A 48 13.73 10.44 7.63
N LYS A 49 13.10 11.34 8.39
CA LYS A 49 13.76 12.20 9.37
C LYS A 49 12.95 12.23 10.66
N VAL A 50 13.52 11.75 11.77
CA VAL A 50 12.89 11.83 13.09
C VAL A 50 13.23 13.17 13.75
N LEU A 51 12.22 13.91 14.19
CA LEU A 51 12.35 15.20 14.87
C LEU A 51 12.60 14.99 16.38
N SER A 52 13.11 16.01 17.05
CA SER A 52 13.42 15.96 18.49
C SER A 52 12.21 15.72 19.40
N ASP A 53 10.98 15.92 18.89
CA ASP A 53 9.74 15.62 19.60
C ASP A 53 9.27 14.16 19.43
N GLY A 54 10.03 13.35 18.68
CA GLY A 54 9.74 11.96 18.36
C GLY A 54 8.75 11.78 17.21
N THR A 55 8.42 12.83 16.45
CA THR A 55 7.65 12.68 15.20
C THR A 55 8.56 12.31 14.03
N LEU A 56 8.00 11.67 13.00
CA LEU A 56 8.71 11.23 11.80
C LEU A 56 8.20 12.00 10.59
N ASN A 57 9.08 12.73 9.90
CA ASN A 57 8.78 13.24 8.56
C ASN A 57 9.20 12.21 7.51
N LEU A 58 8.23 11.70 6.77
CA LEU A 58 8.37 10.80 5.64
C LEU A 58 8.26 11.59 4.34
N ILE A 59 9.37 11.71 3.61
CA ILE A 59 9.46 12.42 2.35
C ILE A 59 9.46 11.40 1.21
N VAL A 60 8.41 11.43 0.40
CA VAL A 60 8.15 10.50 -0.72
C VAL A 60 7.44 11.25 -1.83
N SER A 61 7.49 10.73 -3.07
CA SER A 61 6.87 11.41 -4.23
C SER A 61 5.81 10.57 -4.97
N PRO A 62 4.87 9.88 -4.29
CA PRO A 62 3.75 9.28 -5.00
C PRO A 62 2.84 10.38 -5.59
N CYS A 63 2.16 10.06 -6.69
CA CYS A 63 1.06 10.89 -7.20
C CYS A 63 -0.24 10.40 -6.57
N GLU A 64 -0.80 11.15 -5.62
CA GLU A 64 -2.08 10.83 -4.98
C GLU A 64 -3.24 11.38 -5.80
N MET A 65 -4.14 10.50 -6.24
CA MET A 65 -5.27 10.81 -7.12
C MET A 65 -6.59 10.20 -6.61
N GLY A 66 -6.67 9.87 -5.32
CA GLY A 66 -7.84 9.28 -4.67
C GLY A 66 -7.65 7.82 -4.23
N GLN A 67 -6.51 7.20 -4.49
CA GLN A 67 -6.22 5.83 -4.06
C GLN A 67 -5.88 5.70 -2.56
N GLY A 68 -5.57 6.81 -1.88
CA GLY A 68 -5.21 6.81 -0.46
C GLY A 68 -3.77 6.38 -0.16
N ILE A 69 -2.83 6.56 -1.09
CA ILE A 69 -1.45 6.05 -0.99
C ILE A 69 -0.69 6.68 0.17
N LEU A 70 -0.96 7.95 0.49
CA LEU A 70 -0.23 8.67 1.54
C LEU A 70 -0.46 8.05 2.92
N GLY A 71 -1.71 7.65 3.21
CA GLY A 71 -2.05 6.95 4.45
C GLY A 71 -1.41 5.56 4.51
N ALA A 72 -1.47 4.81 3.42
CA ALA A 72 -0.85 3.48 3.36
C ALA A 72 0.68 3.53 3.52
N LEU A 73 1.36 4.49 2.89
CA LEU A 73 2.80 4.68 3.06
C LEU A 73 3.16 5.15 4.47
N ALA A 74 2.32 5.97 5.11
CA ALA A 74 2.52 6.33 6.51
C ALA A 74 2.40 5.11 7.44
N GLN A 75 1.49 4.16 7.17
CA GLN A 75 1.41 2.89 7.90
C GLN A 75 2.68 2.05 7.73
N VAL A 76 3.19 1.93 6.50
CA VAL A 76 4.47 1.23 6.24
C VAL A 76 5.62 1.92 6.97
N GLY A 77 5.68 3.26 6.92
CA GLY A 77 6.70 4.05 7.61
C GLY A 77 6.66 3.87 9.12
N ALA A 78 5.47 3.88 9.72
CA ALA A 78 5.27 3.63 11.14
C ALA A 78 5.75 2.22 11.56
N GLU A 79 5.26 1.17 10.88
CA GLU A 79 5.61 -0.22 11.20
C GLU A 79 7.12 -0.49 11.04
N SER A 80 7.72 -0.04 9.94
CA SER A 80 9.13 -0.29 9.65
C SER A 80 10.09 0.49 10.56
N SER A 81 9.73 1.71 10.98
CA SER A 81 10.53 2.51 11.92
C SER A 81 10.27 2.18 13.39
N GLY A 82 9.14 1.52 13.70
CA GLY A 82 8.70 1.24 15.07
C GLY A 82 7.99 2.41 15.76
N LEU A 83 7.68 3.50 15.04
CA LEU A 83 6.89 4.63 15.55
C LEU A 83 5.38 4.38 15.39
N ARG A 84 4.56 5.21 16.05
CA ARG A 84 3.10 5.17 15.88
C ARG A 84 2.68 5.90 14.61
N TYR A 85 1.57 5.47 14.02
CA TYR A 85 1.01 6.08 12.82
C TYR A 85 0.77 7.59 12.98
N GLU A 86 0.28 8.05 14.13
CA GLU A 86 -0.04 9.46 14.39
C GLU A 86 1.21 10.35 14.46
N GLN A 87 2.39 9.74 14.64
CA GLN A 87 3.67 10.43 14.66
C GLN A 87 4.25 10.63 13.25
N VAL A 88 3.70 9.97 12.23
CA VAL A 88 4.19 10.05 10.86
C VAL A 88 3.50 11.20 10.12
N ARG A 89 4.31 12.10 9.57
CA ARG A 89 3.90 13.19 8.68
C ARG A 89 4.47 12.92 7.30
N VAL A 90 3.63 12.97 6.28
CA VAL A 90 4.05 12.73 4.90
C VAL A 90 4.26 14.05 4.19
N THR A 91 5.45 14.25 3.62
CA THR A 91 5.78 15.35 2.72
C THR A 91 5.87 14.79 1.29
N THR A 92 5.11 15.35 0.36
CA THR A 92 5.04 14.91 -1.05
C THR A 92 4.70 16.07 -1.99
N GLY A 93 4.92 15.91 -3.29
CA GLY A 93 4.36 16.76 -4.35
C GLY A 93 5.23 17.90 -4.86
N ASP A 94 6.38 18.16 -4.23
CA ASP A 94 7.33 19.18 -4.65
C ASP A 94 8.66 18.53 -5.04
N THR A 95 9.02 18.57 -6.32
CA THR A 95 10.23 17.93 -6.86
C THR A 95 11.53 18.58 -6.37
N ASP A 96 11.48 19.80 -5.83
CA ASP A 96 12.64 20.43 -5.19
C ASP A 96 12.88 19.87 -3.77
N VAL A 97 11.86 19.24 -3.18
CA VAL A 97 11.88 18.69 -1.81
C VAL A 97 11.95 17.17 -1.81
N THR A 98 11.20 16.51 -2.69
CA THR A 98 11.05 15.06 -2.72
C THR A 98 12.10 14.39 -3.60
N MET A 99 12.31 13.10 -3.36
CA MET A 99 13.16 12.28 -4.22
C MET A 99 12.48 11.97 -5.56
N PHE A 100 13.28 11.57 -6.55
CA PHE A 100 12.77 11.13 -7.85
C PHE A 100 11.80 9.94 -7.73
N ASP A 101 10.70 10.02 -8.48
CA ASP A 101 9.73 8.95 -8.69
C ASP A 101 9.08 9.16 -10.06
N ILE A 102 8.72 8.08 -10.76
CA ILE A 102 8.03 8.16 -12.07
C ILE A 102 6.51 8.35 -11.95
N GLY A 103 5.98 8.49 -10.73
CA GLY A 103 4.59 8.72 -10.43
C GLY A 103 3.80 7.43 -10.21
N SER A 104 2.50 7.60 -9.92
CA SER A 104 1.58 6.49 -9.65
C SER A 104 0.87 6.05 -10.94
N HIS A 105 1.21 4.85 -11.40
CA HIS A 105 0.59 4.17 -12.53
C HIS A 105 0.77 2.64 -12.38
N ALA A 106 0.13 1.84 -13.24
CA ALA A 106 0.34 0.38 -13.34
C ALA A 106 0.35 -0.38 -11.99
N SER A 107 -0.44 0.06 -11.00
CA SER A 107 -0.49 -0.54 -9.66
C SER A 107 0.87 -0.61 -8.95
N ARG A 108 1.85 0.23 -9.33
CA ARG A 108 3.24 0.15 -8.84
C ARG A 108 3.45 0.73 -7.45
N SER A 109 2.62 1.69 -7.04
CA SER A 109 2.95 2.62 -5.96
C SER A 109 3.29 1.92 -4.65
N MET A 110 2.43 1.00 -4.18
CA MET A 110 2.70 0.27 -2.94
C MET A 110 3.87 -0.70 -3.06
N LEU A 111 4.05 -1.31 -4.22
CA LEU A 111 5.17 -2.20 -4.47
C LEU A 111 6.50 -1.45 -4.41
N VAL A 112 6.66 -0.39 -5.20
CA VAL A 112 7.98 0.24 -5.37
C VAL A 112 8.24 1.24 -4.24
N ILE A 113 7.29 2.17 -4.03
CA ILE A 113 7.43 3.22 -3.03
C ILE A 113 7.33 2.62 -1.63
N GLY A 114 6.40 1.69 -1.39
CA GLY A 114 6.27 1.02 -0.09
C GLY A 114 7.54 0.28 0.33
N ASN A 115 8.21 -0.43 -0.58
CA ASN A 115 9.50 -1.06 -0.26
C ASN A 115 10.62 -0.04 -0.02
N ALA A 116 10.66 1.07 -0.75
CA ALA A 116 11.61 2.16 -0.47
C ALA A 116 11.38 2.78 0.92
N VAL A 117 10.11 2.98 1.31
CA VAL A 117 9.70 3.44 2.65
C VAL A 117 10.14 2.43 3.71
N ALA A 118 9.86 1.14 3.52
CA ALA A 118 10.26 0.09 4.45
C ALA A 118 11.79 0.05 4.64
N ALA A 119 12.56 0.18 3.55
CA ALA A 119 14.01 0.23 3.61
C ALA A 119 14.54 1.45 4.38
N ALA A 120 13.90 2.62 4.23
CA ALA A 120 14.24 3.81 5.01
C ALA A 120 13.88 3.61 6.50
N GLY A 121 12.71 3.04 6.79
CA GLY A 121 12.22 2.80 8.14
C GLY A 121 13.08 1.83 8.92
N THR A 122 13.51 0.72 8.32
CA THR A 122 14.44 -0.23 8.95
C THR A 122 15.73 0.47 9.37
N LYS A 123 16.31 1.31 8.49
CA LYS A 123 17.53 2.07 8.83
C LYS A 123 17.31 3.06 9.97
N ILE A 124 16.15 3.73 10.02
CA ILE A 124 15.79 4.57 11.18
C ILE A 124 15.71 3.73 12.45
N LYS A 125 15.06 2.58 12.39
CA LYS A 125 14.93 1.67 13.54
C LYS A 125 16.29 1.21 14.03
N ASP A 126 17.21 0.88 13.13
CA ASP A 126 18.58 0.51 13.48
C ASP A 126 19.35 1.66 14.14
N GLN A 127 19.23 2.89 13.66
CA GLN A 127 19.83 4.06 14.30
C GLN A 127 19.25 4.32 15.70
N ILE A 128 17.92 4.17 15.88
CA ILE A 128 17.27 4.27 17.19
C ILE A 128 17.84 3.22 18.15
N LYS A 129 17.98 1.96 17.69
CA LYS A 129 18.55 0.87 18.49
C LYS A 129 20.00 1.15 18.88
N ALA A 130 20.83 1.65 17.96
CA ALA A 130 22.22 1.98 18.22
C ALA A 130 22.34 3.06 19.31
N LEU A 131 21.55 4.13 19.25
CA LEU A 131 21.54 5.16 20.29
C LEU A 131 20.96 4.65 21.62
N ALA A 132 19.99 3.73 21.56
CA ALA A 132 19.40 3.15 22.76
C ALA A 132 20.40 2.29 23.54
N VAL A 133 21.32 1.58 22.88
CA VAL A 133 22.42 0.86 23.56
C VAL A 133 23.20 1.80 24.46
N ALA A 134 23.70 2.91 23.91
CA ALA A 134 24.44 3.90 24.70
C ALA A 134 23.60 4.46 25.86
N LYS A 135 22.29 4.67 25.66
CA LYS A 135 21.40 5.16 26.72
C LYS A 135 21.14 4.10 27.81
N PHE A 136 21.07 2.82 27.48
CA PHE A 136 20.98 1.73 28.46
C PHE A 136 22.27 1.60 29.28
N GLU A 137 23.44 1.75 28.66
CA GLU A 137 24.73 1.77 29.35
C GLU A 137 24.80 2.88 30.40
N LEU A 138 24.29 4.08 30.08
CA LEU A 138 24.17 5.19 31.05
C LEU A 138 23.25 4.86 32.23
N ARG A 139 22.32 3.92 32.08
CA ARG A 139 21.47 3.39 33.16
C ARG A 139 22.06 2.14 33.83
N GLN A 140 23.32 1.80 33.54
CA GLN A 140 24.00 0.61 34.06
C GLN A 140 23.29 -0.69 33.68
N VAL A 141 22.63 -0.70 32.52
CA VAL A 141 22.00 -1.88 31.93
C VAL A 141 22.79 -2.27 30.69
N ALA A 142 23.42 -3.44 30.72
CA ALA A 142 24.09 -3.99 29.53
C ALA A 142 23.04 -4.52 28.56
N ALA A 143 23.06 -4.04 27.32
CA ALA A 143 22.19 -4.48 26.25
C ALA A 143 22.89 -4.28 24.91
N THR A 144 22.75 -5.26 24.02
CA THR A 144 23.18 -5.16 22.62
C THR A 144 22.03 -4.70 21.74
N ALA A 145 22.34 -4.27 20.51
CA ALA A 145 21.29 -3.88 19.57
C ALA A 145 20.29 -5.03 19.31
N ASP A 146 20.73 -6.28 19.26
CA ASP A 146 19.85 -7.43 18.99
C ASP A 146 18.88 -7.74 20.14
N GLU A 147 19.20 -7.31 21.36
CA GLU A 147 18.34 -7.46 22.54
C GLU A 147 17.32 -6.32 22.70
N ILE A 148 17.37 -5.32 21.80
CA ILE A 148 16.52 -4.14 21.80
C ILE A 148 15.56 -4.18 20.61
N ASP A 149 14.30 -3.84 20.86
CA ASP A 149 13.30 -3.61 19.82
C ASP A 149 12.61 -2.24 19.98
N VAL A 150 11.99 -1.78 18.89
CA VAL A 150 11.25 -0.52 18.80
C VAL A 150 9.86 -0.79 18.24
N ARG A 151 8.83 -0.45 19.01
CA ARG A 151 7.43 -0.62 18.61
C ARG A 151 6.54 0.41 19.31
N GLU A 152 5.50 0.89 18.62
CA GLU A 152 4.56 1.90 19.14
C GLU A 152 5.23 3.17 19.70
N GLY A 153 6.37 3.56 19.12
CA GLY A 153 7.15 4.72 19.57
C GLY A 153 7.90 4.50 20.89
N ARG A 154 8.08 3.23 21.32
CA ARG A 154 8.84 2.86 22.51
C ARG A 154 10.00 1.95 22.15
N VAL A 155 11.16 2.24 22.71
CA VAL A 155 12.33 1.34 22.69
C VAL A 155 12.31 0.50 23.97
N PHE A 156 12.53 -0.81 23.87
CA PHE A 156 12.51 -1.71 25.02
C PHE A 156 13.44 -2.91 24.86
N LEU A 157 13.82 -3.53 25.97
CA LEU A 157 14.53 -4.82 25.98
C LEU A 157 13.55 -5.95 25.69
N ILE A 158 13.90 -6.86 24.79
CA ILE A 158 13.04 -7.98 24.37
C ILE A 158 12.67 -8.86 25.58
N ASP A 159 13.64 -9.21 26.41
CA ASP A 159 13.44 -10.07 27.60
C ASP A 159 12.84 -9.31 28.80
N SER A 160 12.77 -7.98 28.74
CA SER A 160 12.16 -7.15 29.78
C SER A 160 11.41 -5.96 29.17
N PRO A 161 10.25 -6.17 28.54
CA PRO A 161 9.56 -5.13 27.74
C PRO A 161 9.10 -3.89 28.53
N LYS A 162 9.08 -3.96 29.86
CA LYS A 162 8.81 -2.80 30.73
C LYS A 162 10.00 -1.83 30.78
N THR A 163 11.21 -2.34 30.60
CA THR A 163 12.46 -1.59 30.64
C THR A 163 12.72 -0.94 29.29
N GLY A 164 12.69 0.38 29.23
CA GLY A 164 12.74 1.09 27.97
C GLY A 164 12.51 2.59 28.08
N PHE A 165 12.54 3.25 26.92
CA PHE A 165 12.44 4.70 26.76
C PHE A 165 11.40 5.05 25.69
N ASP A 166 10.85 6.26 25.77
CA ASP A 166 10.12 6.80 24.61
C ASP A 166 11.13 7.11 23.48
N VAL A 167 10.77 6.86 22.22
CA VAL A 167 11.61 7.21 21.06
C VAL A 167 11.91 8.72 21.04
N ARG A 168 11.03 9.56 21.59
CA ARG A 168 11.30 10.99 21.80
C ARG A 168 12.57 11.24 22.61
N GLU A 169 12.82 10.46 23.66
CA GLU A 169 14.03 10.62 24.47
C GLU A 169 15.28 10.33 23.63
N ILE A 170 15.23 9.28 22.81
CA ILE A 170 16.32 8.92 21.90
C ILE A 170 16.55 10.01 20.84
N ALA A 171 15.47 10.50 20.22
CA ALA A 171 15.54 11.54 19.19
C ALA A 171 16.02 12.89 19.76
N TYR A 172 15.64 13.21 20.99
CA TYR A 172 16.14 14.39 21.70
C TYR A 172 17.63 14.28 21.99
N ASP A 173 18.07 13.14 22.56
CA ASP A 173 19.48 12.92 22.88
C ASP A 173 20.37 12.90 21.63
N ALA A 174 19.87 12.41 20.50
CA ALA A 174 20.60 12.45 19.23
C ALA A 174 21.08 13.88 18.87
N ILE A 175 20.25 14.89 19.16
CA ILE A 175 20.51 16.29 18.82
C ILE A 175 21.20 17.03 19.97
N TYR A 176 20.78 16.80 21.21
CA TYR A 176 21.14 17.64 22.36
C TYR A 176 22.13 17.00 23.35
N ASN A 177 22.62 15.78 23.09
CA ASN A 177 23.65 15.16 23.94
C ASN A 177 25.05 15.71 23.61
N PHE A 178 25.41 16.79 24.32
CA PHE A 178 26.74 17.41 24.24
C PHE A 178 27.82 16.45 24.75
N GLY A 179 28.51 15.76 23.84
CA GLY A 179 29.57 14.80 24.15
C GLY A 179 29.52 13.50 23.34
N ALA A 180 28.42 13.23 22.64
CA ALA A 180 28.33 12.15 21.63
C ALA A 180 28.68 12.66 20.23
N GLU A 181 28.75 11.77 19.22
CA GLU A 181 28.97 12.15 17.81
C GLU A 181 27.96 13.20 17.30
N GLY A 182 26.75 13.24 17.90
CA GLY A 182 25.69 14.18 17.56
C GLY A 182 25.05 13.88 16.19
N GLY A 183 23.83 14.36 15.96
CA GLY A 183 23.17 14.27 14.66
C GLY A 183 21.67 14.02 14.74
N GLN A 184 21.00 14.21 13.61
CA GLN A 184 19.58 13.87 13.50
C GLN A 184 19.44 12.45 12.93
N LEU A 185 18.48 11.68 13.45
CA LEU A 185 18.08 10.41 12.88
C LEU A 185 17.50 10.64 11.48
N VAL A 186 18.29 10.32 10.45
CA VAL A 186 17.94 10.50 9.05
C VAL A 186 18.38 9.28 8.26
N ALA A 187 17.48 8.77 7.41
CA ALA A 187 17.79 7.66 6.53
C ALA A 187 17.15 7.84 5.15
N THR A 188 17.83 7.32 4.14
CA THR A 188 17.28 7.16 2.79
C THR A 188 17.13 5.68 2.47
N GLY A 189 15.98 5.32 1.91
CA GLY A 189 15.68 4.02 1.35
C GLY A 189 15.43 4.15 -0.16
N SER A 190 15.86 3.16 -0.92
CA SER A 190 15.61 3.06 -2.35
C SER A 190 15.24 1.63 -2.68
N TYR A 191 14.35 1.47 -3.65
CA TYR A 191 13.97 0.16 -4.15
C TYR A 191 13.85 0.23 -5.68
N LEU A 192 14.50 -0.71 -6.36
CA LEU A 192 14.38 -0.94 -7.80
C LEU A 192 13.73 -2.31 -7.96
N SER A 193 12.54 -2.32 -8.55
CA SER A 193 11.86 -3.56 -8.89
C SER A 193 12.45 -4.14 -10.16
N THR A 194 12.92 -5.39 -10.11
CA THR A 194 13.48 -6.10 -11.26
C THR A 194 12.47 -6.97 -11.99
N SER A 195 11.24 -7.09 -11.47
CA SER A 195 10.15 -7.88 -12.05
C SER A 195 8.79 -7.36 -11.61
N HIS A 196 7.74 -7.66 -12.36
CA HIS A 196 6.37 -7.40 -11.93
C HIS A 196 5.93 -8.37 -10.83
N HIS A 197 4.99 -7.93 -10.01
CA HIS A 197 4.37 -8.79 -9.00
C HIS A 197 2.99 -9.25 -9.48
N PRO A 198 2.77 -10.57 -9.64
CA PRO A 198 1.48 -11.09 -10.07
C PRO A 198 0.46 -10.96 -8.95
N ASN A 199 -0.72 -10.45 -9.27
CA ASN A 199 -1.91 -10.50 -8.44
C ASN A 199 -3.04 -11.15 -9.23
N HIS A 200 -3.91 -11.88 -8.54
CA HIS A 200 -4.91 -12.74 -9.17
C HIS A 200 -6.31 -12.28 -8.83
N GLN A 201 -7.24 -12.48 -9.77
CA GLN A 201 -8.65 -12.13 -9.60
C GLN A 201 -9.54 -13.25 -10.13
N ALA A 202 -10.66 -13.45 -9.45
CA ALA A 202 -11.81 -14.15 -10.02
C ALA A 202 -13.07 -13.29 -9.84
N ALA A 203 -13.77 -13.01 -10.92
CA ALA A 203 -15.04 -12.29 -10.90
C ALA A 203 -16.19 -13.16 -11.41
N PHE A 204 -17.37 -12.95 -10.84
CA PHE A 204 -18.60 -13.63 -11.20
C PHE A 204 -19.73 -12.60 -11.30
N ALA A 205 -20.47 -12.66 -12.40
CA ALA A 205 -21.59 -11.74 -12.65
C ALA A 205 -22.87 -12.55 -12.92
N GLU A 206 -23.99 -12.08 -12.39
CA GLU A 206 -25.34 -12.43 -12.79
C GLU A 206 -25.99 -11.17 -13.36
N VAL A 207 -26.52 -11.30 -14.56
CA VAL A 207 -27.19 -10.22 -15.27
C VAL A 207 -28.59 -10.64 -15.67
N GLU A 208 -29.50 -9.68 -15.74
CA GLU A 208 -30.81 -9.82 -16.35
C GLU A 208 -30.89 -8.88 -17.55
N VAL A 209 -31.36 -9.38 -18.68
CA VAL A 209 -31.47 -8.65 -19.93
C VAL A 209 -32.93 -8.58 -20.33
N ASP A 210 -33.44 -7.36 -20.52
CA ASP A 210 -34.72 -7.14 -21.18
C ASP A 210 -34.53 -7.28 -22.71
N THR A 211 -35.08 -8.33 -23.30
CA THR A 211 -34.89 -8.63 -24.73
C THR A 211 -35.66 -7.71 -25.65
N GLU A 212 -36.61 -6.93 -25.15
CA GLU A 212 -37.33 -5.94 -25.97
C GLU A 212 -36.57 -4.61 -26.05
N THR A 213 -35.86 -4.22 -24.99
CA THR A 213 -35.16 -2.92 -24.90
C THR A 213 -33.64 -3.03 -25.02
N GLY A 214 -33.08 -4.23 -24.79
CA GLY A 214 -31.65 -4.45 -24.66
C GLY A 214 -31.07 -4.02 -23.31
N GLN A 215 -31.88 -3.51 -22.38
CA GLN A 215 -31.40 -3.05 -21.08
C GLN A 215 -30.83 -4.21 -20.25
N VAL A 216 -29.60 -4.03 -19.77
CA VAL A 216 -28.90 -5.00 -18.91
C VAL A 216 -28.88 -4.50 -17.47
N THR A 217 -29.36 -5.33 -16.55
CA THR A 217 -29.28 -5.08 -15.11
C THR A 217 -28.29 -6.06 -14.48
N VAL A 218 -27.27 -5.55 -13.79
CA VAL A 218 -26.34 -6.39 -13.01
C VAL A 218 -26.99 -6.75 -11.68
N ALA A 219 -27.56 -7.95 -11.60
CA ALA A 219 -28.29 -8.43 -10.42
C ALA A 219 -27.36 -8.85 -9.28
N LYS A 220 -26.17 -9.40 -9.60
CA LYS A 220 -25.17 -9.77 -8.62
C LYS A 220 -23.77 -9.72 -9.22
N TYR A 221 -22.84 -9.06 -8.55
CA TYR A 221 -21.43 -9.08 -8.89
C TYR A 221 -20.61 -9.50 -7.67
N VAL A 222 -19.73 -10.49 -7.83
CA VAL A 222 -18.83 -10.96 -6.77
C VAL A 222 -17.44 -11.02 -7.34
N VAL A 223 -16.51 -10.29 -6.73
CA VAL A 223 -15.11 -10.30 -7.10
C VAL A 223 -14.26 -10.73 -5.90
N ALA A 224 -13.25 -11.55 -6.17
CA ALA A 224 -12.22 -11.93 -5.21
C ALA A 224 -10.86 -11.60 -5.81
N HIS A 225 -10.00 -10.96 -5.02
CA HIS A 225 -8.64 -10.62 -5.40
C HIS A 225 -7.65 -11.22 -4.40
N ASP A 226 -6.57 -11.78 -4.93
CA ASP A 226 -5.35 -12.05 -4.16
C ASP A 226 -4.30 -11.00 -4.55
N ILE A 227 -4.00 -10.12 -3.59
CA ILE A 227 -3.05 -9.01 -3.74
C ILE A 227 -1.84 -9.17 -2.80
N GLY A 228 -1.69 -10.34 -2.16
CA GLY A 228 -0.77 -10.51 -1.05
C GLY A 228 -1.19 -9.74 0.21
N ARG A 229 -0.25 -9.05 0.85
CA ARG A 229 -0.51 -8.34 2.13
C ARG A 229 -1.27 -7.03 1.88
N ALA A 230 -2.53 -6.98 2.30
CA ALA A 230 -3.31 -5.74 2.34
C ALA A 230 -2.79 -4.83 3.47
N ILE A 231 -2.08 -3.76 3.11
CA ILE A 231 -1.59 -2.76 4.08
C ILE A 231 -2.76 -2.03 4.76
N ASN A 232 -3.74 -1.61 3.95
CA ASN A 232 -4.97 -1.02 4.45
C ASN A 232 -6.17 -1.73 3.82
N PRO A 233 -6.79 -2.70 4.52
CA PRO A 233 -7.91 -3.47 3.98
C PRO A 233 -9.10 -2.61 3.52
N LEU A 234 -9.39 -1.50 4.21
CA LEU A 234 -10.48 -0.61 3.85
C LEU A 234 -10.21 0.13 2.52
N LEU A 235 -8.99 0.61 2.32
CA LEU A 235 -8.62 1.25 1.03
C LEU A 235 -8.59 0.22 -0.11
N VAL A 236 -8.15 -1.01 0.17
CA VAL A 236 -8.20 -2.09 -0.80
C VAL A 236 -9.65 -2.35 -1.21
N GLU A 237 -10.56 -2.51 -0.26
CA GLU A 237 -11.99 -2.71 -0.55
C GLU A 237 -12.56 -1.58 -1.40
N ALA A 238 -12.29 -0.32 -1.06
CA ALA A 238 -12.72 0.83 -1.84
C ALA A 238 -12.19 0.83 -3.30
N GLN A 239 -10.93 0.41 -3.52
CA GLN A 239 -10.37 0.25 -4.86
C GLN A 239 -11.03 -0.90 -5.63
N LEU A 240 -11.36 -2.00 -4.95
CA LEU A 240 -12.07 -3.11 -5.58
C LEU A 240 -13.49 -2.72 -5.99
N GLU A 241 -14.19 -1.92 -5.19
CA GLU A 241 -15.49 -1.36 -5.54
C GLU A 241 -15.39 -0.41 -6.74
N GLY A 242 -14.43 0.53 -6.72
CA GLY A 242 -14.20 1.47 -7.81
C GLY A 242 -13.89 0.76 -9.14
N SER A 243 -13.01 -0.24 -9.11
CA SER A 243 -12.67 -1.04 -10.30
C SER A 243 -13.84 -1.89 -10.80
N ALA A 244 -14.70 -2.39 -9.91
CA ALA A 244 -15.91 -3.11 -10.31
C ALA A 244 -16.89 -2.17 -11.04
N VAL A 245 -17.10 -0.95 -10.54
CA VAL A 245 -17.94 0.05 -11.20
C VAL A 245 -17.37 0.44 -12.56
N GLN A 246 -16.07 0.72 -12.65
CA GLN A 246 -15.39 1.02 -13.92
C GLN A 246 -15.52 -0.12 -14.91
N GLY A 247 -15.29 -1.37 -14.48
CA GLY A 247 -15.40 -2.54 -15.35
C GLY A 247 -16.84 -2.77 -15.86
N ILE A 248 -17.85 -2.49 -15.04
CA ILE A 248 -19.26 -2.56 -15.45
C ILE A 248 -19.59 -1.44 -16.46
N GLY A 249 -19.14 -0.21 -16.20
CA GLY A 249 -19.31 0.92 -17.12
C GLY A 249 -18.68 0.65 -18.48
N PHE A 250 -17.43 0.18 -18.48
CA PHE A 250 -16.72 -0.20 -19.70
C PHE A 250 -17.40 -1.32 -20.48
N ALA A 251 -17.93 -2.33 -19.79
CA ALA A 251 -18.58 -3.46 -20.45
C ALA A 251 -19.96 -3.14 -21.02
N LEU A 252 -20.70 -2.18 -20.45
CA LEU A 252 -22.11 -1.96 -20.75
C LEU A 252 -22.42 -0.63 -21.42
N THR A 253 -21.61 0.41 -21.21
CA THR A 253 -22.01 1.79 -21.53
C THR A 253 -20.94 2.66 -22.15
N GLU A 254 -19.66 2.47 -21.83
CA GLU A 254 -18.59 3.33 -22.33
C GLU A 254 -18.15 2.88 -23.73
N ASP A 255 -18.17 3.80 -24.69
CA ASP A 255 -17.65 3.59 -26.02
C ASP A 255 -17.06 4.92 -26.55
N PHE A 256 -16.01 4.82 -27.36
CA PHE A 256 -15.40 5.98 -28.01
C PHE A 256 -15.68 5.92 -29.51
N VAL A 257 -16.81 6.51 -29.90
CA VAL A 257 -17.24 6.55 -31.30
C VAL A 257 -16.55 7.70 -32.01
N ILE A 258 -15.67 7.36 -32.96
CA ILE A 258 -14.97 8.34 -33.80
C ILE A 258 -15.71 8.46 -35.12
N ASP A 259 -16.01 9.69 -35.55
CA ASP A 259 -16.58 9.91 -36.87
C ASP A 259 -15.50 9.64 -37.93
N PRO A 260 -15.73 8.72 -38.89
CA PRO A 260 -14.72 8.36 -39.88
C PRO A 260 -14.36 9.50 -40.84
N VAL A 261 -15.17 10.57 -40.91
CA VAL A 261 -14.97 11.75 -41.76
C VAL A 261 -14.31 12.89 -40.98
N THR A 262 -14.75 13.17 -39.76
CA THR A 262 -14.27 14.34 -39.00
C THR A 262 -13.24 14.04 -37.92
N GLY A 263 -13.04 12.77 -37.57
CA GLY A 263 -12.32 12.37 -36.35
C GLY A 263 -13.15 12.62 -35.11
#